data_AF-A0A2V8BQX5-F1
#
_entry.id   AF-A0A2V8BQX5-F1
#
_cell.length_a   1.000
_cell.length_b   1.000
_cell.length_c   1.000
_cell.angle_alpha   90.00
_cell.angle_beta   90.00
_cell.angle_gamma   90.00
#
_symmetry.space_group_name_H-M   'P 1'
#
loop_
_entity.id
_entity.type
_entity.pdbx_description
1 polymer ?
#
loop_
_entity_poly.entity_id
_entity_poly.type
_entity_poly.pdbx_seq_one_letter_code
_entity_poly.pdbx_strand_id
1 'polypeptide(L)'
;RDQSDIQLVVNDHFATTGSMASLAVGLECVQRDAIVLESDLVYESRALHTILNAPAADSTLTSGPTGAGDEVWVDAPDGRLRAMSKNVHELCGVDGEFVGITRLSWSVGQAMLRAFGQFVNLHGHARMDYETGALVAVARSSPISVHLIRDLCWGEVDNEQQYERVVRQVWPVAGRDRAKITT
;
A
#
# COMPACT_ATOMS: atom_id res chain seq x y z
N ARG A 1 8.22 -23.96 12.56
CA ARG A 1 8.73 -24.30 11.22
C ARG A 1 9.64 -23.16 10.83
N ASP A 2 10.89 -23.44 10.49
CA ASP A 2 11.86 -22.43 10.06
C ASP A 2 11.39 -21.90 8.70
N GLN A 3 11.00 -20.63 8.61
CA GLN A 3 10.56 -20.00 7.36
C GLN A 3 11.77 -19.37 6.69
N SER A 4 12.59 -20.19 6.01
CA SER A 4 13.85 -19.76 5.38
C SER A 4 13.69 -18.66 4.33
N ASP A 5 12.48 -18.51 3.78
CA ASP A 5 12.15 -17.52 2.75
C ASP A 5 11.71 -16.17 3.36
N ILE A 6 11.71 -16.05 4.69
CA ILE A 6 11.34 -14.83 5.41
C ILE A 6 12.56 -14.29 6.13
N GLN A 7 12.90 -13.05 5.80
CA GLN A 7 13.88 -12.27 6.54
C GLN A 7 13.15 -11.19 7.34
N LEU A 8 13.43 -11.13 8.64
CA LEU A 8 12.94 -10.07 9.51
C LEU A 8 13.99 -8.95 9.58
N VAL A 9 13.56 -7.73 9.30
CA VAL A 9 14.37 -6.52 9.46
C VAL A 9 13.59 -5.57 10.35
N VAL A 10 14.23 -5.04 11.39
CA VAL A 10 13.57 -4.33 12.48
C VAL A 10 13.79 -2.83 12.33
N ASN A 11 12.70 -2.05 12.39
CA ASN A 11 12.76 -0.63 12.68
C ASN A 11 12.79 -0.45 14.21
N ASP A 12 13.97 -0.25 14.79
CA ASP A 12 14.14 -0.10 16.24
C ASP A 12 13.41 1.12 16.82
N HIS A 13 13.00 2.07 15.98
CA HIS A 13 12.31 3.29 16.38
C HIS A 13 10.81 3.29 16.06
N PHE A 14 10.22 2.12 15.76
CA PHE A 14 8.83 1.95 15.31
C PHE A 14 7.80 2.75 16.13
N ALA A 15 7.97 2.84 17.46
CA ALA A 15 7.04 3.53 18.34
C ALA A 15 7.02 5.06 18.19
N THR A 16 8.02 5.63 17.50
CA THR A 16 8.19 7.09 17.36
C THR A 16 8.19 7.58 15.92
N THR A 17 8.18 6.66 14.95
CA THR A 17 8.25 6.91 13.52
C THR A 17 6.98 6.48 12.79
N GLY A 18 6.80 6.95 11.55
CA GLY A 18 5.68 6.55 10.68
C GLY A 18 6.00 5.32 9.82
N SER A 19 5.03 4.88 9.03
CA SER A 19 5.15 3.69 8.16
C SER A 19 6.28 3.79 7.14
N MET A 20 6.60 5.00 6.64
CA MET A 20 7.72 5.21 5.72
C MET A 20 9.07 4.86 6.35
N ALA A 21 9.25 5.01 7.66
CA ALA A 21 10.51 4.64 8.32
C ALA A 21 10.73 3.12 8.31
N SER A 22 9.67 2.35 8.56
CA SER A 22 9.72 0.89 8.45
C SER A 22 9.95 0.43 7.02
N LEU A 23 9.30 1.09 6.05
CA LEU A 23 9.55 0.82 4.63
C LEU A 23 10.98 1.17 4.22
N ALA A 24 11.55 2.26 4.74
CA ALA A 24 12.93 2.66 4.44
C ALA A 24 13.94 1.57 4.83
N VAL A 25 13.80 1.01 6.04
CA VAL A 25 14.61 -0.12 6.52
C VAL A 25 14.48 -1.33 5.58
N GLY A 26 13.25 -1.65 5.15
CA GLY A 26 13.00 -2.74 4.19
C GLY A 26 13.64 -2.50 2.81
N LEU A 27 13.47 -1.30 2.26
CA LEU A 27 14.03 -0.91 0.95
C LEU A 27 15.57 -0.92 0.95
N GLU A 28 16.20 -0.43 2.02
CA GLU A 28 17.65 -0.47 2.19
C GLU A 28 18.22 -1.89 2.27
N CYS A 29 17.43 -2.85 2.78
CA CYS A 29 17.79 -4.27 2.80
C CYS A 29 17.58 -4.95 1.43
N VAL A 30 16.48 -4.63 0.74
CA VAL A 30 16.05 -5.33 -0.49
C VAL A 30 16.81 -4.85 -1.74
N GLN A 31 17.00 -3.53 -1.88
CA GLN A 31 17.76 -2.85 -2.96
C GLN A 31 17.45 -3.32 -4.39
N ARG A 32 16.18 -3.63 -4.66
CA ARG A 32 15.69 -4.07 -5.98
C ARG A 32 14.20 -3.75 -6.07
N ASP A 33 13.63 -4.00 -7.24
CA ASP A 33 12.18 -3.91 -7.45
C ASP A 33 11.44 -4.79 -6.44
N ALA A 34 10.36 -4.28 -5.86
CA ALA A 34 9.65 -4.92 -4.77
C ALA A 34 8.14 -4.70 -4.88
N ILE A 35 7.39 -5.57 -4.20
CA ILE A 35 6.00 -5.31 -3.86
C ILE A 35 5.97 -5.00 -2.37
N VAL A 36 5.36 -3.87 -2.03
CA VAL A 36 5.08 -3.44 -0.68
C VAL A 36 3.63 -3.82 -0.38
N LEU A 37 3.44 -4.49 0.75
CA LEU A 37 2.13 -4.85 1.28
C LEU A 37 2.04 -4.37 2.73
N GLU A 38 0.90 -3.80 3.10
CA GLU A 38 0.54 -3.63 4.50
C GLU A 38 0.24 -4.98 5.15
N SER A 39 0.48 -5.08 6.46
CA SER A 39 0.51 -6.37 7.18
C SER A 39 -0.85 -6.83 7.70
N ASP A 40 -1.81 -5.92 7.77
CA ASP A 40 -3.18 -6.06 8.28
C ASP A 40 -4.18 -6.45 7.18
N LEU A 41 -3.72 -6.66 5.95
CA LEU A 41 -4.58 -6.91 4.80
C LEU A 41 -5.08 -8.36 4.70
N VAL A 42 -6.36 -8.51 4.37
CA VAL A 42 -6.95 -9.73 3.82
C VAL A 42 -7.57 -9.41 2.46
N TYR A 43 -7.16 -10.12 1.41
CA TYR A 43 -7.57 -9.83 0.04
C TYR A 43 -7.72 -11.09 -0.82
N GLU A 44 -8.56 -11.03 -1.84
CA GLU A 44 -8.65 -12.07 -2.86
C GLU A 44 -7.49 -12.03 -3.87
N SER A 45 -7.26 -13.14 -4.57
CA SER A 45 -6.09 -13.31 -5.45
C SER A 45 -5.99 -12.29 -6.59
N ARG A 46 -7.12 -11.72 -7.04
CA ARG A 46 -7.16 -10.70 -8.11
C ARG A 46 -6.30 -9.48 -7.77
N ALA A 47 -6.13 -9.12 -6.49
CA ALA A 47 -5.31 -7.99 -6.09
C ALA A 47 -3.84 -8.19 -6.52
N LEU A 48 -3.25 -9.31 -6.09
CA LEU A 48 -1.85 -9.63 -6.38
C LEU A 48 -1.63 -9.95 -7.87
N HIS A 49 -2.57 -10.65 -8.51
CA HIS A 49 -2.50 -10.90 -9.95
C HIS A 49 -2.50 -9.60 -10.76
N THR A 50 -3.35 -8.65 -10.41
CA THR A 50 -3.43 -7.35 -11.12
C THR A 50 -2.14 -6.57 -10.99
N ILE A 51 -1.59 -6.46 -9.77
CA ILE A 51 -0.39 -5.64 -9.55
C ILE A 51 0.87 -6.25 -10.17
N LEU A 52 1.01 -7.58 -10.13
CA LEU A 52 2.15 -8.29 -10.73
C LEU A 52 2.15 -8.20 -12.27
N ASN A 53 0.96 -8.18 -12.88
CA ASN A 53 0.79 -8.12 -14.33
C ASN A 53 0.55 -6.70 -14.85
N ALA A 54 0.67 -5.68 -13.99
CA ALA A 54 0.58 -4.29 -14.39
C ALA A 54 1.64 -3.97 -15.47
N PRO A 55 1.29 -3.27 -16.55
CA PRO A 55 2.26 -2.88 -17.59
C PRO A 55 3.33 -1.91 -17.08
N ALA A 56 2.98 -1.06 -16.11
CA ALA A 56 3.91 -0.14 -15.48
C ALA A 56 4.74 -0.85 -14.40
N ALA A 57 6.01 -0.45 -14.28
CA ALA A 57 6.89 -0.96 -13.23
C ALA A 57 6.51 -0.44 -11.84
N ASP A 58 5.94 0.76 -11.80
CA ASP A 58 5.50 1.46 -10.59
C ASP A 58 3.98 1.61 -10.62
N SER A 59 3.32 0.85 -9.77
CA SER A 59 1.86 0.75 -9.76
C SER A 59 1.33 0.61 -8.35
N THR A 60 0.13 1.12 -8.12
CA THR A 60 -0.63 0.86 -6.91
C THR A 60 -2.04 0.39 -7.22
N LEU A 61 -2.67 -0.28 -6.26
CA LEU A 61 -4.01 -0.83 -6.38
C LEU A 61 -5.03 0.03 -5.64
N THR A 62 -6.20 0.23 -6.26
CA THR A 62 -7.38 0.81 -5.62
C THR A 62 -8.60 -0.08 -5.79
N SER A 63 -9.57 0.08 -4.88
CA SER A 63 -10.90 -0.55 -4.96
C SER A 63 -12.02 0.46 -5.03
N GLY A 64 -13.26 -0.03 -5.16
CA GLY A 64 -14.43 0.73 -4.75
C GLY A 64 -14.47 0.92 -3.22
N PRO A 65 -15.36 1.79 -2.72
CA PRO A 65 -15.46 2.10 -1.30
C PRO A 65 -15.86 0.86 -0.48
N THR A 66 -15.15 0.62 0.62
CA THR A 66 -15.38 -0.50 1.54
C THR A 66 -16.37 -0.14 2.65
N GLY A 67 -16.36 1.12 3.10
CA GLY A 67 -17.11 1.57 4.27
C GLY A 67 -16.48 1.11 5.59
N ALA A 68 -15.15 0.99 5.63
CA ALA A 68 -14.37 0.59 6.80
C ALA A 68 -14.27 1.72 7.85
N GLY A 69 -14.38 2.99 7.45
CA GLY A 69 -14.39 4.16 8.33
C GLY A 69 -13.05 4.88 8.49
N ASP A 70 -11.99 4.38 7.86
CA ASP A 70 -10.63 4.91 7.87
C ASP A 70 -10.00 4.96 6.47
N GLU A 71 -10.86 5.00 5.45
CA GLU A 71 -10.50 4.93 4.04
C GLU A 71 -9.45 5.99 3.66
N VAL A 72 -8.43 5.56 2.91
CA VAL A 72 -7.51 6.45 2.22
C VAL A 72 -8.00 6.60 0.78
N TRP A 73 -8.56 7.77 0.45
CA TRP A 73 -9.08 8.07 -0.88
C TRP A 73 -7.94 8.45 -1.82
N VAL A 74 -8.04 8.00 -3.07
CA VAL A 74 -7.04 8.23 -4.10
C VAL A 74 -7.61 9.13 -5.20
N ASP A 75 -6.86 10.17 -5.52
CA ASP A 75 -7.06 11.04 -6.68
C ASP A 75 -6.03 10.69 -7.74
N ALA A 76 -6.50 10.11 -8.85
CA ALA A 76 -5.66 9.53 -9.90
C ALA A 76 -6.22 9.81 -11.31
N PRO A 77 -6.23 11.08 -11.76
CA PRO A 77 -6.72 11.43 -13.09
C PRO A 77 -5.93 10.66 -14.16
N ASP A 78 -6.65 10.13 -15.14
CA ASP A 78 -6.09 9.30 -16.23
C ASP A 78 -5.30 8.08 -15.73
N GLY A 79 -5.64 7.56 -14.55
CA GLY A 79 -4.99 6.39 -13.94
C GLY A 79 -3.58 6.67 -13.42
N ARG A 80 -3.26 7.92 -13.09
CA ARG A 80 -1.96 8.33 -12.55
C ARG A 80 -2.11 8.99 -11.20
N LEU A 81 -1.41 8.47 -10.20
CA LEU A 81 -1.50 8.96 -8.83
C LEU A 81 -1.16 10.46 -8.77
N ARG A 82 -2.08 11.26 -8.23
CA ARG A 82 -1.88 12.69 -7.96
C ARG A 82 -1.84 12.98 -6.47
N ALA A 83 -2.78 12.42 -5.71
CA ALA A 83 -2.91 12.66 -4.28
C ALA A 83 -3.60 11.48 -3.58
N MET A 84 -3.39 11.38 -2.28
CA MET A 84 -4.14 10.51 -1.38
C MET A 84 -4.50 11.28 -0.11
N SER A 85 -5.68 11.05 0.45
CA SER A 85 -6.07 11.63 1.74
C SER A 85 -7.19 10.81 2.40
N LYS A 86 -7.21 10.80 3.74
CA LYS A 86 -8.37 10.33 4.51
C LYS A 86 -9.54 11.31 4.47
N ASN A 87 -9.30 12.53 4.03
CA ASN A 87 -10.30 13.58 3.89
C ASN A 87 -10.57 13.87 2.41
N VAL A 88 -11.73 13.46 1.92
CA VAL A 88 -12.16 13.66 0.51
C VAL A 88 -12.14 15.13 0.08
N HIS A 89 -12.28 16.08 0.99
CA HIS A 89 -12.28 17.52 0.68
C HIS A 89 -10.90 18.07 0.32
N GLU A 90 -9.83 17.31 0.57
CA GLU A 90 -8.46 17.67 0.19
C GLU A 90 -8.11 17.21 -1.25
N LEU A 91 -9.00 16.47 -1.90
CA LEU A 91 -8.79 15.90 -3.23
C LEU A 91 -9.61 16.66 -4.28
N CYS A 92 -9.10 16.75 -5.52
CA CYS A 92 -9.89 17.33 -6.61
C CYS A 92 -10.80 16.29 -7.30
N GLY A 93 -10.58 15.01 -7.02
CA GLY A 93 -11.36 13.88 -7.52
C GLY A 93 -11.10 12.64 -6.66
N VAL A 94 -12.01 11.67 -6.70
CA VAL A 94 -11.87 10.38 -6.02
C VAL A 94 -12.04 9.27 -7.05
N ASP A 95 -10.96 8.57 -7.34
CA ASP A 95 -10.90 7.48 -8.31
C ASP A 95 -10.98 6.09 -7.66
N GLY A 96 -10.73 6.01 -6.35
CA GLY A 96 -10.91 4.79 -5.57
C GLY A 96 -10.40 4.90 -4.13
N GLU A 97 -10.52 3.80 -3.40
CA GLU A 97 -9.94 3.59 -2.08
C GLU A 97 -8.61 2.85 -2.22
N PHE A 98 -7.58 3.29 -1.52
CA PHE A 98 -6.26 2.68 -1.53
C PHE A 98 -6.27 1.31 -0.84
N VAL A 99 -5.62 0.30 -1.43
CA VAL A 99 -5.66 -1.10 -0.96
C VAL A 99 -4.46 -1.50 -0.10
N GLY A 100 -3.40 -0.67 -0.01
CA GLY A 100 -2.18 -1.05 0.71
C GLY A 100 -1.25 -2.03 -0.04
N ILE A 101 -1.43 -2.17 -1.37
CA ILE A 101 -0.58 -3.00 -2.23
C ILE A 101 0.02 -2.15 -3.35
N THR A 102 1.35 -2.02 -3.34
CA THR A 102 2.09 -1.18 -4.27
C THR A 102 3.31 -1.92 -4.83
N ARG A 103 3.46 -1.93 -6.16
CA ARG A 103 4.67 -2.39 -6.84
C ARG A 103 5.58 -1.20 -7.11
N LEU A 104 6.84 -1.32 -6.72
CA LEU A 104 7.86 -0.29 -6.85
C LEU A 104 9.05 -0.83 -7.62
N SER A 105 9.49 -0.08 -8.61
CA SER A 105 10.86 -0.16 -9.12
C SER A 105 11.85 0.30 -8.05
N TRP A 106 13.09 -0.20 -8.12
CA TRP A 106 14.14 0.28 -7.23
C TRP A 106 14.36 1.79 -7.35
N SER A 107 14.24 2.35 -8.56
CA SER A 107 14.35 3.80 -8.78
C SER A 107 13.32 4.61 -7.99
N VAL A 108 12.06 4.17 -7.95
CA VAL A 108 11.01 4.82 -7.15
C VAL A 108 11.25 4.58 -5.66
N GLY A 109 11.66 3.37 -5.26
CA GLY A 109 12.07 3.09 -3.87
C GLY A 109 13.16 4.05 -3.38
N GLN A 110 14.21 4.29 -4.19
CA GLN A 110 15.25 5.27 -3.89
C GLN A 110 14.71 6.72 -3.85
N ALA A 111 13.73 7.06 -4.70
CA ALA A 111 13.09 8.37 -4.65
C ALA A 111 12.30 8.56 -3.36
N MET A 112 11.62 7.51 -2.88
CA MET A 112 10.91 7.53 -1.59
C MET A 112 11.88 7.67 -0.41
N LEU A 113 13.03 6.97 -0.43
CA LEU A 113 14.10 7.15 0.57
C LEU A 113 14.61 8.60 0.60
N ARG A 114 14.82 9.21 -0.57
CA ARG A 114 15.24 10.62 -0.66
C ARG A 114 14.17 11.57 -0.13
N ALA A 115 12.91 11.37 -0.50
CA ALA A 115 11.78 12.17 -0.01
C ALA A 115 11.66 12.07 1.52
N PHE A 116 11.83 10.87 2.07
CA PHE A 116 11.84 10.63 3.51
C PHE A 116 12.98 11.36 4.23
N GLY A 117 14.21 11.28 3.71
CA GLY A 117 15.34 12.04 4.28
C GLY A 117 15.13 13.56 4.25
N GLN A 118 14.54 14.08 3.17
CA GLN A 118 14.16 15.49 3.08
C GLN A 118 13.09 15.88 4.10
N PHE A 119 12.07 15.04 4.28
CA PHE A 119 11.03 15.24 5.28
C PHE A 119 11.63 15.31 6.70
N VAL A 120 12.50 14.36 7.05
CA VAL A 120 13.15 14.33 8.38
C VAL A 120 13.96 15.60 8.62
N ASN A 121 14.74 16.04 7.63
CA ASN A 121 15.53 17.27 7.74
C ASN A 121 14.66 18.53 7.90
N LEU A 122 13.52 18.59 7.22
CA LEU A 122 12.63 19.74 7.26
C LEU A 122 11.80 19.81 8.56
N HIS A 123 11.30 18.67 9.01
CA HIS A 123 10.34 18.60 10.12
C HIS A 123 10.96 18.21 11.47
N GLY A 124 12.17 17.66 11.47
CA GLY A 124 12.86 17.21 12.68
C GLY A 124 12.30 15.92 13.30
N HIS A 125 11.44 15.19 12.58
CA HIS A 125 10.90 13.90 13.00
C HIS A 125 10.67 12.96 11.80
N ALA A 126 10.58 11.66 12.07
CA ALA A 126 10.43 10.59 11.08
C ALA A 126 9.00 10.01 11.02
N ARG A 127 7.99 10.85 11.27
CA ARG A 127 6.56 10.47 11.26
C ARG A 127 5.93 10.79 9.91
N MET A 128 6.44 10.14 8.88
CA MET A 128 5.94 10.24 7.51
C MET A 128 5.22 8.94 7.17
N ASP A 129 4.04 9.06 6.60
CA ASP A 129 3.31 7.92 6.04
C ASP A 129 3.90 7.57 4.66
N TYR A 130 4.02 6.29 4.34
CA TYR A 130 4.63 5.87 3.08
C TYR A 130 3.74 6.20 1.89
N GLU A 131 2.42 6.12 2.07
CA GLU A 131 1.40 6.27 1.05
C GLU A 131 1.02 7.75 0.83
N THR A 132 0.41 8.41 1.81
CA THR A 132 -0.03 9.82 1.69
C THR A 132 1.13 10.81 1.67
N GLY A 133 2.27 10.42 2.26
CA GLY A 133 3.49 11.20 2.27
C GLY A 133 4.41 10.86 1.09
N ALA A 134 5.14 9.75 1.20
CA ALA A 134 6.29 9.49 0.34
C ALA A 134 5.91 9.12 -1.10
N LEU A 135 4.94 8.24 -1.28
CA LEU A 135 4.47 7.78 -2.58
C LEU A 135 3.84 8.94 -3.37
N VAL A 136 2.95 9.72 -2.73
CA VAL A 136 2.36 10.94 -3.32
C VAL A 136 3.44 11.98 -3.67
N ALA A 137 4.44 12.20 -2.80
CA ALA A 137 5.53 13.13 -3.08
C ALA A 137 6.33 12.71 -4.33
N VAL A 138 6.66 11.42 -4.44
CA VAL A 138 7.41 10.86 -5.58
C VAL A 138 6.59 10.86 -6.87
N ALA A 139 5.28 10.63 -6.79
CA ALA A 139 4.35 10.61 -7.93
C ALA A 139 4.38 11.89 -8.78
N ARG A 140 4.79 13.03 -8.18
CA ARG A 140 4.96 14.32 -8.89
C ARG A 140 6.06 14.30 -9.95
N SER A 141 7.04 13.41 -9.82
CA SER A 141 8.22 13.34 -10.69
C SER A 141 8.40 11.98 -11.36
N SER A 142 7.86 10.92 -10.76
CA SER A 142 7.89 9.55 -11.27
C SER A 142 6.44 9.05 -11.36
N PRO A 143 5.90 8.81 -12.57
CA PRO A 143 4.51 8.39 -12.70
C PRO A 143 4.24 7.07 -11.98
N ILE A 144 3.23 7.04 -11.10
CA ILE A 144 2.72 5.83 -10.47
C ILE A 144 1.36 5.51 -11.07
N SER A 145 1.24 4.35 -11.73
CA SER A 145 -0.03 3.92 -12.32
C SER A 145 -0.99 3.42 -11.24
N VAL A 146 -2.26 3.82 -11.32
CA VAL A 146 -3.31 3.37 -10.40
C VAL A 146 -4.22 2.38 -11.11
N HIS A 147 -4.37 1.19 -10.55
CA HIS A 147 -5.23 0.14 -11.08
C HIS A 147 -6.45 -0.04 -10.19
N LEU A 148 -7.64 0.26 -10.73
CA LEU A 148 -8.91 0.09 -10.02
C LEU A 148 -9.49 -1.30 -10.24
N ILE A 149 -9.77 -2.02 -9.15
CA ILE A 149 -10.65 -3.20 -9.13
C ILE A 149 -11.88 -2.82 -8.31
N ARG A 150 -12.92 -2.33 -8.99
CA ARG A 150 -14.09 -1.70 -8.33
C ARG A 150 -14.80 -2.62 -7.34
N ASP A 151 -14.85 -3.92 -7.62
CA ASP A 151 -15.50 -4.97 -6.84
C ASP A 151 -14.50 -5.85 -6.05
N LEU A 152 -13.30 -5.34 -5.76
CA LEU A 152 -12.28 -6.12 -5.05
C LEU A 152 -12.79 -6.56 -3.68
N CYS A 153 -12.70 -7.87 -3.42
CA CYS A 153 -13.01 -8.42 -2.11
C CYS A 153 -11.76 -8.35 -1.21
N TRP A 154 -11.70 -7.33 -0.36
CA TRP A 154 -10.59 -7.12 0.57
C TRP A 154 -11.02 -6.33 1.82
N GLY A 155 -10.12 -6.23 2.80
CA GLY A 155 -10.18 -5.29 3.92
C GLY A 155 -8.95 -5.40 4.81
N GLU A 156 -8.71 -4.36 5.61
CA GLU A 156 -7.71 -4.33 6.67
C GLU A 156 -8.29 -4.80 8.02
N VAL A 157 -7.44 -4.97 9.03
CA VAL A 157 -7.82 -5.38 10.39
C VAL A 157 -7.02 -4.59 11.42
N ASP A 158 -7.41 -3.34 11.66
CA ASP A 158 -6.88 -2.48 12.73
C ASP A 158 -7.74 -2.52 14.00
N ASN A 159 -9.04 -2.80 13.84
CA ASN A 159 -10.01 -2.82 14.93
C ASN A 159 -11.02 -3.98 14.82
N GLU A 160 -11.82 -4.16 15.89
CA GLU A 160 -12.79 -5.25 15.99
C GLU A 160 -13.89 -5.19 14.91
N GLN A 161 -14.34 -3.99 14.54
CA GLN A 161 -15.39 -3.84 13.52
C GLN A 161 -14.88 -4.27 12.14
N GLN A 162 -13.65 -3.90 11.79
CA GLN A 162 -12.99 -4.36 10.58
C GLN A 162 -12.75 -5.88 10.60
N TYR A 163 -12.29 -6.43 11.73
CA TYR A 163 -12.16 -7.87 11.91
C TYR A 163 -13.47 -8.62 11.65
N GLU A 164 -14.58 -8.18 12.25
CA GLU A 164 -15.90 -8.78 12.04
C GLU A 164 -16.32 -8.75 10.57
N ARG A 165 -16.10 -7.62 9.89
CA ARG A 165 -16.37 -7.48 8.45
C ARG A 165 -15.53 -8.46 7.64
N VAL A 166 -14.22 -8.50 7.88
CA VAL A 166 -13.27 -9.36 7.16
C VAL A 166 -13.67 -10.83 7.32
N VAL A 167 -13.94 -11.30 8.54
CA VAL A 167 -14.36 -12.68 8.80
C VAL A 167 -15.68 -13.03 8.11
N ARG A 168 -16.65 -12.12 8.11
CA ARG A 168 -17.99 -12.38 7.55
C ARG A 168 -18.05 -12.28 6.03
N GLN A 169 -17.30 -11.35 5.44
CA GLN A 169 -17.49 -10.94 4.05
C GLN A 169 -16.29 -11.24 3.15
N VAL A 170 -15.07 -11.05 3.66
CA VAL A 170 -13.83 -11.13 2.86
C VAL A 170 -13.24 -12.53 2.90
N TRP A 171 -13.04 -13.08 4.09
CA TRP A 171 -12.42 -14.38 4.31
C TRP A 171 -13.12 -15.54 3.56
N PRO A 172 -14.47 -15.61 3.48
CA PRO A 172 -15.14 -16.68 2.73
C PRO A 172 -14.91 -16.63 1.21
N VAL A 173 -14.45 -15.51 0.66
CA VAL A 173 -14.10 -15.35 -0.75
C VAL A 173 -12.61 -15.65 -0.94
N ALA A 174 -11.74 -14.96 -0.19
CA ALA A 174 -10.29 -15.15 -0.25
C ALA A 174 -9.86 -16.61 0.04
N GLY A 175 -10.55 -17.29 0.95
CA GLY A 175 -10.29 -18.70 1.28
C GLY A 175 -10.61 -19.69 0.15
N ARG A 176 -11.50 -19.35 -0.80
CA ARG A 176 -11.83 -20.23 -1.95
C ARG A 176 -10.70 -20.27 -2.96
N ASP A 177 -9.94 -19.19 -3.08
CA ASP A 177 -8.78 -19.13 -3.98
C ASP A 177 -7.64 -20.03 -3.48
N ARG A 178 -7.47 -20.15 -2.16
CA ARG A 178 -6.50 -21.07 -1.55
C ARG A 178 -6.77 -22.54 -1.90
N ALA A 179 -8.04 -22.94 -2.02
CA ALA A 179 -8.40 -24.31 -2.41
C ALA A 179 -8.00 -24.65 -3.86
N LYS A 180 -7.97 -23.67 -4.76
CA LYS A 180 -7.61 -23.86 -6.18
C LYS A 180 -6.10 -23.99 -6.41
N ILE A 181 -5.26 -23.44 -5.53
CA ILE A 181 -3.80 -23.52 -5.62
C ILE A 181 -3.27 -24.86 -5.06
N THR A 182 -4.07 -25.54 -4.23
CA THR A 182 -3.69 -26.80 -3.56
C THR A 182 -4.22 -28.04 -4.30
N THR A 183 -4.81 -27.88 -5.49
CA THR A 183 -5.29 -28.97 -6.36
C THR A 183 -4.50 -28.96 -7.66
#